data_AF-A0A4Y9QBE0-F1
#
_entry.id   AF-A0A4Y9QBE0-F1
#
_cell.length_a   1.000
_cell.length_b   1.000
_cell.length_c   1.000
_cell.angle_alpha   90.00
_cell.angle_beta   90.00
_cell.angle_gamma   90.00
#
_symmetry.space_group_name_H-M   'P 1'
#
loop_
_entity.id
_entity.type
_entity.pdbx_description
1 polymer ?
#
loop_
_entity_poly.entity_id
_entity_poly.type
_entity_poly.pdbx_seq_one_letter_code
_entity_poly.pdbx_strand_id
1 'polypeptide(L)'
;MADSQRLDVPRGRTRSLGSFLRLNPDAVGNFAEGIARFLGTGRFLAVQTILVVVWITLNVFAVRLRWDPYPFILLNLAFSTQAAYAAPLILLAQNRQADRDRVQAEEDRARAASIRADTEYLARELASLRVAVGELATRDFIRGELSRLLLVDDDAEKREKKAKKKRDTGALTPADPTA
;
A
#
# COMPACT_ATOMS: atom_id res chain seq x y z
N MET A 1 15.30 -12.55 -51.93
CA MET A 1 15.53 -11.87 -50.63
C MET A 1 14.89 -10.50 -50.75
N ALA A 2 13.66 -10.39 -50.26
CA ALA A 2 12.90 -9.15 -50.28
C ALA A 2 13.11 -8.46 -48.93
N ASP A 3 13.60 -7.22 -48.95
CA ASP A 3 13.56 -6.34 -47.78
C ASP A 3 13.08 -4.97 -48.24
N SER A 4 11.76 -4.79 -48.19
CA SER A 4 11.07 -3.57 -48.56
C SER A 4 11.13 -2.59 -47.39
N GLN A 5 11.88 -1.51 -47.62
CA GLN A 5 11.84 -0.25 -46.89
C GLN A 5 10.42 0.09 -46.42
N ARG A 6 10.16 -0.07 -45.12
CA ARG A 6 8.99 0.51 -44.45
C ARG A 6 9.25 1.99 -44.19
N LEU A 7 8.96 2.81 -45.20
CA LEU A 7 8.95 4.27 -45.15
C LEU A 7 7.50 4.78 -45.04
N ASP A 8 6.80 4.38 -43.97
CA ASP A 8 5.44 4.83 -43.72
C ASP A 8 5.29 5.35 -42.29
N VAL A 9 5.86 6.53 -42.04
CA VAL A 9 5.54 7.35 -40.88
C VAL A 9 5.08 8.70 -41.41
N PRO A 10 3.78 9.03 -41.34
CA PRO A 10 3.31 10.31 -41.83
C PRO A 10 3.92 11.42 -40.97
N ARG A 11 4.77 12.24 -41.60
CA ARG A 11 5.23 13.53 -41.06
C ARG A 11 4.06 14.53 -41.09
N GLY A 12 3.11 14.35 -40.19
CA GLY A 12 2.09 15.35 -39.85
C GLY A 12 2.71 16.44 -38.98
N ARG A 13 3.52 17.33 -39.59
CA ARG A 13 3.99 18.55 -38.93
C ARG A 13 2.91 19.62 -39.01
N THR A 14 1.80 19.41 -38.30
CA THR A 14 0.97 20.54 -37.90
C THR A 14 1.77 21.27 -36.82
N ARG A 15 2.25 22.49 -37.12
CA ARG A 15 2.71 23.41 -36.08
C ARG A 15 1.48 23.74 -35.23
N SER A 16 1.25 22.89 -34.25
CA SER A 16 0.13 23.00 -33.34
C SER A 16 0.30 24.28 -32.53
N LEU A 17 -0.66 25.19 -32.70
CA LEU A 17 -0.99 26.23 -31.74
C LEU A 17 -1.05 25.67 -30.30
N GLY A 18 -1.18 24.36 -30.05
CA GLY A 18 -1.10 23.76 -28.72
C GLY A 18 0.21 23.96 -27.95
N SER A 19 1.30 24.49 -28.55
CA SER A 19 2.55 24.72 -27.81
C SER A 19 2.51 25.92 -26.86
N PHE A 20 1.66 26.93 -27.09
CA PHE A 20 1.56 28.09 -26.18
C PHE A 20 0.74 27.77 -24.91
N LEU A 21 -0.05 26.70 -24.94
CA LEU A 21 -0.83 26.19 -23.81
C LEU A 21 -0.11 25.07 -23.04
N ARG A 22 1.19 24.85 -23.29
CA ARG A 22 2.03 23.99 -22.43
C ARG A 22 2.33 24.72 -21.12
N LEU A 23 1.27 24.98 -20.34
CA LEU A 23 1.40 25.33 -18.93
C LEU A 23 2.15 24.17 -18.28
N ASN A 24 3.33 24.48 -17.73
CA ASN A 24 4.21 23.47 -17.16
C ASN A 24 3.47 22.78 -16.00
N PRO A 25 3.04 21.50 -16.15
CA PRO A 25 2.14 20.86 -15.20
C PRO A 25 2.75 20.77 -13.80
N ASP A 26 4.08 20.77 -13.69
CA ASP A 26 4.79 20.77 -12.42
C ASP A 26 4.71 22.13 -11.71
N ALA A 27 4.84 23.24 -12.45
CA ALA A 27 4.74 24.59 -11.90
C ALA A 27 3.33 24.90 -11.36
N VAL A 28 2.30 24.48 -12.11
CA VAL A 28 0.90 24.60 -11.70
C VAL A 28 0.62 23.73 -10.47
N GLY A 29 1.32 22.60 -10.32
CA GLY A 29 1.13 21.67 -9.20
C GLY A 29 1.61 22.24 -7.88
N ASN A 30 2.83 22.75 -7.88
CA ASN A 30 3.41 23.38 -6.70
C ASN A 30 2.62 24.64 -6.29
N PHE A 31 2.11 25.40 -7.27
CA PHE A 31 1.25 26.55 -7.01
C PHE A 31 -0.11 26.17 -6.44
N ALA A 32 -0.77 25.16 -7.01
CA ALA A 32 -2.05 24.64 -6.51
C ALA A 32 -1.93 24.08 -5.08
N GLU A 33 -0.81 23.42 -4.76
CA GLU A 33 -0.53 22.90 -3.42
C GLU A 33 -0.27 24.01 -2.39
N GLY A 34 0.35 25.12 -2.81
CA GLY A 34 0.45 26.34 -2.01
C GLY A 34 -0.91 26.98 -1.74
N ILE A 35 -1.75 27.11 -2.79
CA ILE A 35 -3.11 27.64 -2.70
C ILE A 35 -3.99 26.76 -1.81
N ALA A 36 -3.95 25.44 -1.97
CA ALA A 36 -4.76 24.51 -1.19
C ALA A 36 -4.46 24.62 0.32
N ARG A 37 -3.19 24.71 0.70
CA ARG A 37 -2.78 24.94 2.09
C ARG A 37 -3.21 26.32 2.61
N PHE A 38 -3.17 27.33 1.75
CA PHE A 38 -3.57 28.70 2.11
C PHE A 38 -5.09 28.83 2.29
N LEU A 39 -5.89 28.33 1.35
CA LEU A 39 -7.37 28.35 1.42
C LEU A 39 -7.93 27.43 2.51
N GLY A 40 -7.26 26.31 2.82
CA GLY A 40 -7.66 25.41 3.89
C GLY A 40 -7.41 25.95 5.30
N THR A 41 -6.67 27.06 5.43
CA THR A 41 -6.38 27.68 6.72
C THR A 41 -7.41 28.79 7.02
N GLY A 42 -8.02 28.80 8.21
CA GLY A 42 -8.98 29.85 8.63
C GLY A 42 -8.42 31.29 8.63
N ARG A 43 -7.09 31.42 8.50
CA ARG A 43 -6.37 32.68 8.36
C ARG A 43 -6.66 33.40 7.04
N PHE A 44 -6.96 32.67 5.95
CA PHE A 44 -7.37 33.29 4.68
C PHE A 44 -8.71 34.02 4.84
N LEU A 45 -9.70 33.37 5.46
CA LEU A 45 -11.01 33.98 5.74
C LEU A 45 -10.85 35.24 6.60
N ALA A 46 -10.03 35.18 7.65
CA ALA A 46 -9.79 36.34 8.51
C ALA A 46 -9.20 37.54 7.75
N VAL A 47 -8.18 37.31 6.90
CA VAL A 47 -7.57 38.37 6.08
C VAL A 47 -8.57 38.91 5.06
N GLN A 48 -9.34 38.04 4.39
CA GLN A 48 -10.37 38.45 3.43
C GLN A 48 -11.44 39.33 4.10
N THR A 49 -11.92 38.95 5.29
CA THR A 49 -12.91 39.73 6.05
C THR A 49 -12.36 41.09 6.44
N ILE A 50 -11.11 41.17 6.94
CA ILE A 50 -10.47 42.44 7.27
C ILE A 50 -10.37 43.34 6.03
N LEU A 51 -9.97 42.80 4.88
CA LEU A 51 -9.85 43.55 3.64
C LEU A 51 -11.20 44.15 3.22
N VAL A 52 -12.27 43.35 3.27
CA VAL A 52 -13.64 43.82 2.98
C VAL A 52 -14.09 44.92 3.94
N VAL A 53 -13.86 44.75 5.25
CA VAL A 53 -14.21 45.77 6.25
C VAL A 53 -13.44 47.06 6.04
N VAL A 54 -12.12 46.98 5.78
CA VAL A 54 -11.29 48.15 5.48
C VAL A 54 -11.77 48.84 4.22
N TRP A 55 -12.12 48.09 3.17
CA TRP A 55 -12.61 48.66 1.92
C TRP A 55 -13.95 49.38 2.10
N ILE A 56 -14.91 48.77 2.79
CA ILE A 56 -16.20 49.41 3.13
C ILE A 56 -15.94 50.68 3.93
N THR A 57 -15.05 50.63 4.92
CA THR A 57 -14.70 51.77 5.78
C THR A 57 -14.10 52.92 4.96
N LEU A 58 -13.11 52.63 4.11
CA LEU A 58 -12.50 53.60 3.19
C LEU A 58 -13.54 54.21 2.25
N ASN A 59 -14.45 53.39 1.71
CA ASN A 59 -15.49 53.83 0.79
C ASN A 59 -16.47 54.81 1.47
N VAL A 60 -16.91 54.48 2.70
CA VAL A 60 -17.77 55.35 3.54
C VAL A 60 -17.08 56.68 3.88
N PHE A 61 -15.79 56.67 4.23
CA PHE A 61 -15.05 57.92 4.49
C PHE A 61 -14.75 58.72 3.22
N ALA A 62 -14.55 58.04 2.08
CA ALA A 62 -14.33 58.64 0.77
C ALA A 62 -15.63 59.10 0.07
N VAL A 63 -16.81 58.98 0.72
CA VAL A 63 -18.09 59.50 0.21
C VAL A 63 -18.02 61.00 -0.12
N ARG A 64 -17.17 61.78 0.57
CA ARG A 64 -16.95 63.20 0.23
C ARG A 64 -16.36 63.43 -1.16
N LEU A 65 -15.67 62.44 -1.74
CA LEU A 65 -15.14 62.48 -3.10
C LEU A 65 -16.07 61.79 -4.13
N ARG A 66 -17.24 61.27 -3.71
CA ARG A 66 -18.20 60.53 -4.56
C ARG A 66 -17.59 59.38 -5.37
N TRP A 67 -16.51 58.77 -4.87
CA TRP A 67 -15.76 57.75 -5.59
C TRP A 67 -16.56 56.44 -5.83
N ASP A 68 -17.54 56.13 -4.97
CA ASP A 68 -18.48 55.00 -5.16
C ASP A 68 -19.73 55.17 -4.25
N PRO A 69 -20.77 55.90 -4.70
CA PRO A 69 -21.99 56.10 -3.91
C PRO A 69 -22.76 54.78 -3.66
N TYR A 70 -23.52 54.72 -2.57
CA TYR A 70 -24.42 53.59 -2.28
C TYR A 70 -25.31 53.29 -3.51
N PRO A 71 -25.32 52.06 -4.08
CA PRO A 71 -25.03 50.76 -3.46
C PRO A 71 -23.67 50.11 -3.82
N PHE A 72 -22.56 50.86 -3.82
CA PHE A 72 -21.18 50.35 -3.99
C PHE A 72 -20.96 49.47 -5.23
N ILE A 73 -21.18 50.04 -6.42
CA ILE A 73 -21.18 49.29 -7.68
C ILE A 73 -19.80 48.68 -7.99
N LEU A 74 -18.72 49.37 -7.61
CA LEU A 74 -17.35 48.92 -7.86
C LEU A 74 -16.98 47.73 -6.97
N LEU A 75 -17.42 47.74 -5.70
CA LEU A 75 -17.22 46.62 -4.79
C LEU A 75 -17.96 45.38 -5.29
N ASN A 76 -19.20 45.55 -5.71
CA ASN A 76 -20.01 44.45 -6.24
C ASN A 76 -19.41 43.88 -7.54
N LEU A 77 -18.93 44.76 -8.42
CA LEU A 77 -18.25 44.35 -9.65
C LEU A 77 -16.98 43.54 -9.34
N ALA A 78 -16.15 44.01 -8.41
CA ALA A 78 -14.94 43.31 -8.00
C ALA A 78 -15.24 41.91 -7.43
N PHE A 79 -16.24 41.79 -6.54
CA PHE A 79 -16.66 40.49 -6.00
C PHE A 79 -17.23 39.56 -7.08
N SER A 80 -17.99 40.10 -8.02
CA SER A 80 -18.55 39.33 -9.13
C SER A 80 -17.43 38.77 -10.02
N THR A 81 -16.41 39.58 -10.33
CA THR A 81 -15.23 39.12 -11.07
C THR A 81 -14.40 38.12 -10.26
N GLN A 82 -14.23 38.35 -8.94
CA GLN A 82 -13.53 37.42 -8.06
C GLN A 82 -14.19 36.03 -8.07
N ALA A 83 -15.52 35.98 -7.94
CA ALA A 83 -16.28 34.73 -8.01
C ALA A 83 -16.17 34.07 -9.39
N ALA A 84 -16.25 34.86 -10.47
CA ALA A 84 -16.14 34.35 -11.84
C ALA A 84 -14.78 33.71 -12.13
N TYR A 85 -13.67 34.27 -11.61
CA TYR A 85 -12.34 33.69 -11.79
C TYR A 85 -12.05 32.53 -10.81
N ALA A 86 -12.73 32.47 -9.67
CA ALA A 86 -12.58 31.36 -8.72
C ALA A 86 -13.04 30.03 -9.32
N ALA A 87 -14.15 30.00 -10.06
CA ALA A 87 -14.71 28.78 -10.65
C ALA A 87 -13.71 27.99 -11.54
N PRO A 88 -13.04 28.58 -12.54
CA PRO A 88 -12.06 27.86 -13.36
C PRO A 88 -10.81 27.45 -12.57
N LEU A 89 -10.37 28.24 -11.59
CA LEU A 89 -9.23 27.89 -10.73
C LEU A 89 -9.55 26.68 -9.84
N ILE A 90 -10.76 26.65 -9.27
CA ILE A 90 -11.27 25.51 -8.49
C ILE A 90 -11.37 24.27 -9.38
N LEU A 91 -11.89 24.39 -10.60
CA LEU A 91 -11.99 23.26 -11.55
C LEU A 91 -10.61 22.68 -11.88
N LEU A 92 -9.59 23.52 -12.09
CA LEU A 92 -8.22 23.07 -12.31
C LEU A 92 -7.64 22.36 -11.08
N ALA A 93 -7.92 22.87 -9.87
CA ALA A 93 -7.53 22.21 -8.64
C ALA A 93 -8.24 20.86 -8.45
N GLN A 94 -9.53 20.79 -8.77
CA GLN A 94 -10.34 19.58 -8.67
C GLN A 94 -9.92 18.50 -9.68
N ASN A 95 -9.63 18.84 -10.94
CA ASN A 95 -9.14 17.87 -11.91
C ASN A 95 -7.85 17.20 -11.44
N ARG A 96 -6.94 17.97 -10.83
CA ARG A 96 -5.70 17.41 -10.27
C ARG A 96 -5.92 16.54 -9.03
N GLN A 97 -6.87 16.92 -8.17
CA GLN A 97 -7.25 16.09 -7.04
C GLN A 97 -7.82 14.76 -7.54
N ALA A 98 -8.74 14.80 -8.51
CA ALA A 98 -9.32 13.60 -9.11
C ALA A 98 -8.28 12.69 -9.79
N ASP A 99 -7.27 13.27 -10.47
CA ASP A 99 -6.16 12.51 -11.05
C ASP A 99 -5.31 11.80 -9.98
N ARG A 100 -4.98 12.49 -8.88
CA ARG A 100 -4.25 11.90 -7.73
C ARG A 100 -5.08 10.80 -7.08
N ASP A 101 -6.35 11.06 -6.81
CA ASP A 101 -7.29 10.11 -6.18
C ASP A 101 -7.45 8.85 -7.05
N ARG A 102 -7.45 9.01 -8.38
CA ARG A 102 -7.51 7.89 -9.31
C ARG A 102 -6.26 7.00 -9.22
N VAL A 103 -5.07 7.60 -9.25
CA VAL A 103 -3.81 6.85 -9.12
C VAL A 103 -3.76 6.11 -7.79
N GLN A 104 -4.13 6.79 -6.70
CA GLN A 104 -4.17 6.19 -5.38
C GLN A 104 -5.16 5.01 -5.32
N ALA A 105 -6.35 5.15 -5.92
CA ALA A 105 -7.33 4.07 -5.99
C ALA A 105 -6.86 2.88 -6.85
N GLU A 106 -6.09 3.12 -7.92
CA GLU A 106 -5.51 2.06 -8.74
C GLU A 106 -4.42 1.29 -7.96
N GLU A 107 -3.55 1.99 -7.23
CA GLU A 107 -2.56 1.36 -6.35
C GLU A 107 -3.21 0.55 -5.23
N ASP A 108 -4.23 1.09 -4.57
CA ASP A 108 -4.93 0.41 -3.48
C ASP A 108 -5.61 -0.88 -3.99
N ARG A 109 -6.18 -0.86 -5.20
CA ARG A 109 -6.72 -2.08 -5.84
C ARG A 109 -5.63 -3.11 -6.11
N ALA A 110 -4.47 -2.69 -6.61
CA ALA A 110 -3.34 -3.59 -6.88
C ALA A 110 -2.81 -4.22 -5.59
N ARG A 111 -2.66 -3.42 -4.53
CA ARG A 111 -2.26 -3.91 -3.19
C ARG A 111 -3.29 -4.86 -2.60
N ALA A 112 -4.58 -4.56 -2.73
CA ALA A 112 -5.64 -5.46 -2.25
C ALA A 112 -5.61 -6.81 -2.99
N ALA A 113 -5.33 -6.80 -4.30
CA ALA A 113 -5.18 -8.02 -5.08
C ALA A 113 -3.97 -8.85 -4.62
N SER A 114 -2.81 -8.23 -4.36
CA SER A 114 -1.62 -8.93 -3.87
C SER A 114 -1.83 -9.51 -2.46
N ILE A 115 -2.40 -8.73 -1.54
CA ILE A 115 -2.72 -9.20 -0.18
C ILE A 115 -3.66 -10.41 -0.23
N ARG A 116 -4.66 -10.39 -1.12
CA ARG A 116 -5.55 -11.53 -1.31
C ARG A 116 -4.79 -12.76 -1.82
N ALA A 117 -3.92 -12.61 -2.82
CA ALA A 117 -3.12 -13.71 -3.34
C ALA A 117 -2.18 -14.29 -2.27
N ASP A 118 -1.52 -13.45 -1.48
CA ASP A 118 -0.64 -13.87 -0.38
C ASP A 118 -1.44 -14.63 0.70
N THR A 119 -2.65 -14.15 1.01
CA THR A 119 -3.54 -14.83 1.97
C THR A 119 -3.99 -16.19 1.44
N GLU A 120 -4.37 -16.28 0.16
CA GLU A 120 -4.74 -17.55 -0.47
C GLU A 120 -3.55 -18.53 -0.53
N TYR A 121 -2.34 -18.03 -0.77
CA TYR A 121 -1.11 -18.81 -0.74
C TYR A 121 -0.83 -19.35 0.67
N LEU A 122 -0.83 -18.48 1.68
CA LEU A 122 -0.64 -18.87 3.08
C LEU A 122 -1.72 -19.85 3.57
N ALA A 123 -2.97 -19.68 3.15
CA ALA A 123 -4.04 -20.62 3.49
C ALA A 123 -3.81 -22.02 2.89
N ARG A 124 -3.31 -22.09 1.64
CA ARG A 124 -2.96 -23.38 1.01
C ARG A 124 -1.76 -24.03 1.69
N GLU A 125 -0.73 -23.27 2.01
CA GLU A 125 0.44 -23.76 2.74
C GLU A 125 0.07 -24.23 4.16
N LEU A 126 -0.83 -23.50 4.84
CA LEU A 126 -1.33 -23.91 6.15
C LEU A 126 -2.16 -25.20 6.04
N ALA A 127 -2.96 -25.35 4.98
CA ALA A 127 -3.75 -26.55 4.75
C ALA A 127 -2.86 -27.78 4.45
N SER A 128 -1.83 -27.63 3.62
CA SER A 128 -0.86 -28.70 3.33
C SER A 128 -0.08 -29.09 4.58
N LEU A 129 0.40 -28.09 5.35
CA LEU A 129 1.09 -28.31 6.62
C LEU A 129 0.18 -29.02 7.64
N ARG A 130 -1.10 -28.64 7.72
CA ARG A 130 -2.08 -29.29 8.62
C ARG A 130 -2.27 -30.76 8.29
N VAL A 131 -2.31 -31.13 7.00
CA VAL A 131 -2.44 -32.54 6.59
C VAL A 131 -1.17 -33.31 6.98
N ALA A 132 0.01 -32.77 6.67
CA ALA A 132 1.28 -33.40 7.02
C ALA A 132 1.44 -33.61 8.54
N VAL A 133 1.11 -32.60 9.35
CA VAL A 133 1.12 -32.70 10.83
C VAL A 133 0.03 -33.65 11.33
N GLY A 134 -1.14 -33.67 10.69
CA GLY A 134 -2.24 -34.58 11.02
C GLY A 134 -1.82 -36.05 10.92
N GLU A 135 -1.06 -36.43 9.89
CA GLU A 135 -0.53 -37.79 9.74
C GLU A 135 0.44 -38.15 10.87
N LEU A 136 1.37 -37.26 11.21
CA LEU A 136 2.35 -37.43 12.30
C LEU A 136 1.71 -37.48 13.71
N ALA A 137 0.60 -36.78 13.91
CA ALA A 137 -0.10 -36.73 15.19
C ALA A 137 -1.12 -37.87 15.39
N THR A 138 -1.24 -38.80 14.42
CA THR A 138 -2.19 -39.91 14.55
C THR A 138 -1.80 -40.79 15.74
N ARG A 139 -2.79 -41.11 16.60
CA ARG A 139 -2.60 -41.92 17.81
C ARG A 139 -1.79 -43.19 17.55
N ASP A 140 -2.00 -43.84 16.42
CA ASP A 140 -1.33 -45.09 16.04
C ASP A 140 0.15 -44.89 15.67
N PHE A 141 0.53 -43.73 15.12
CA PHE A 141 1.94 -43.40 14.88
C PHE A 141 2.67 -43.17 16.19
N ILE A 142 2.10 -42.36 17.10
CA ILE A 142 2.68 -42.13 18.43
C ILE A 142 2.73 -43.44 19.22
N ARG A 143 1.69 -44.28 19.15
CA ARG A 143 1.71 -45.62 19.77
C ARG A 143 2.75 -46.52 19.14
N GLY A 144 2.90 -46.46 17.82
CA GLY A 144 3.90 -47.23 17.07
C GLY A 144 5.31 -46.88 17.51
N GLU A 145 5.64 -45.58 17.57
CA GLU A 145 6.99 -45.15 17.96
C GLU A 145 7.26 -45.36 19.45
N LEU A 146 6.25 -45.13 20.31
CA LEU A 146 6.37 -45.46 21.74
C LEU A 146 6.56 -46.96 21.96
N SER A 147 5.81 -47.81 21.25
CA SER A 147 5.96 -49.27 21.34
C SER A 147 7.31 -49.72 20.78
N ARG A 148 7.77 -49.12 19.69
CA ARG A 148 9.09 -49.39 19.10
C ARG A 148 10.22 -49.07 20.07
N LEU A 149 10.18 -47.91 20.73
CA LEU A 149 11.16 -47.55 21.75
C LEU A 149 11.13 -48.52 22.93
N LEU A 150 9.94 -48.89 23.41
CA LEU A 150 9.76 -49.85 24.50
C LEU A 150 10.32 -51.24 24.17
N LEU A 151 10.09 -51.71 22.93
CA LEU A 151 10.62 -52.99 22.45
C LEU A 151 12.14 -52.99 22.30
N VAL A 152 12.73 -51.86 21.87
CA VAL A 152 14.19 -51.71 21.79
C VAL A 152 14.83 -51.79 23.18
N ASP A 153 14.21 -51.18 24.20
CA ASP A 153 14.66 -51.28 25.60
C ASP A 153 14.54 -52.72 26.14
N ASP A 154 13.42 -53.40 25.88
CA ASP A 154 13.20 -54.80 26.29
C ASP A 154 14.22 -55.76 25.65
N ASP A 155 14.54 -55.55 24.37
CA ASP A 155 15.53 -56.36 23.65
C ASP A 155 16.95 -56.06 24.12
N ALA A 156 17.26 -54.82 24.48
CA ALA A 156 18.52 -54.44 25.10
C ALA A 156 18.69 -55.14 26.46
N GLU A 157 17.66 -55.11 27.32
CA GLU A 157 17.66 -55.81 28.61
C GLU A 157 17.84 -57.33 28.43
N LYS A 158 17.12 -57.95 27.47
CA LYS A 158 17.23 -59.39 27.22
C LYS A 158 18.62 -59.78 26.73
N ARG A 159 19.26 -58.94 25.90
CA ARG A 159 20.65 -59.15 25.45
C ARG A 159 21.63 -59.07 26.62
N GLU A 160 21.43 -58.12 27.52
CA GLU A 160 22.25 -57.97 28.72
C GLU A 160 22.11 -59.18 29.67
N LYS A 161 20.87 -59.63 29.90
CA LYS A 161 20.56 -60.83 30.70
C LYS A 161 21.16 -62.11 30.08
N LYS A 162 21.10 -62.27 28.75
CA LYS A 162 21.74 -63.41 28.04
C LYS A 162 23.27 -63.36 28.13
N ALA A 163 23.87 -62.18 28.05
CA ALA A 163 25.32 -62.02 28.22
C ALA A 163 25.78 -62.39 29.64
N LYS A 164 25.00 -62.00 30.67
CA LYS A 164 25.22 -62.41 32.07
C LYS A 164 25.10 -63.93 32.24
N LYS A 165 24.05 -64.55 31.70
CA LYS A 165 23.84 -66.01 31.79
C LYS A 165 24.95 -66.81 31.10
N LYS A 166 25.45 -66.36 29.95
CA LYS A 166 26.60 -66.99 29.28
C LYS A 166 27.89 -66.89 30.11
N ARG A 167 28.09 -65.78 30.82
CA ARG A 167 29.23 -65.64 31.76
C ARG A 167 29.11 -66.60 32.94
N ASP A 168 27.92 -66.78 33.50
CA ASP A 168 27.70 -67.70 34.63
C ASP A 168 27.73 -69.18 34.21
N THR A 169 27.21 -69.54 33.02
CA THR A 169 27.24 -70.93 32.53
C THR A 169 28.63 -71.34 32.03
N GLY A 170 29.45 -70.39 31.57
CA GLY A 170 30.86 -70.64 31.25
C GLY A 170 31.75 -70.91 32.46
N ALA A 171 31.26 -70.67 33.68
CA ALA A 171 31.98 -70.94 34.92
C ALA A 171 31.74 -72.36 35.49
N LEU A 172 30.85 -73.17 34.87
CA LEU A 172 30.50 -74.50 35.35
C LEU A 172 30.77 -75.59 34.28
N THR A 173 32.03 -75.75 33.90
CA THR A 173 32.54 -77.01 33.33
C THR A 173 33.71 -77.44 34.21
N PRO A 174 33.60 -78.54 34.99
CA PRO A 174 34.70 -79.02 35.80
C PRO A 174 35.77 -79.60 34.90
N ALA A 175 37.02 -79.26 35.22
CA ALA A 175 38.19 -79.83 34.62
C ALA A 175 38.31 -81.33 34.97
N ASP A 176 38.60 -82.10 33.92
CA ASP A 176 39.49 -83.26 33.88
C ASP A 176 38.99 -84.63 34.38
N PRO A 177 38.92 -85.64 33.49
CA PRO A 177 38.99 -87.05 33.86
C PRO A 177 40.43 -87.56 33.67
N THR A 178 41.21 -87.59 34.75
CA THR A 178 42.43 -88.40 34.86
C THR A 178 42.21 -89.48 35.92
N ALA A 179 41.96 -90.72 35.47
CA ALA A 179 42.35 -92.02 36.06
C ALA A 179 41.50 -93.16 35.48
#